data_AF-A0A528HCB4-F1
#
_entry.id   AF-A0A528HCB4-F1
#
_cell.length_a   1.000
_cell.length_b   1.000
_cell.length_c   1.000
_cell.angle_alpha   90.00
_cell.angle_beta   90.00
_cell.angle_gamma   90.00
#
_symmetry.space_group_name_H-M   'P 1'
#
loop_
_entity.id
_entity.type
_entity.pdbx_description
1 polymer ?
#
loop_
_entity_poly.entity_id
_entity_poly.type
_entity_poly.pdbx_seq_one_letter_code
_entity_poly.pdbx_strand_id
1 'polypeptide(L)' 'RDRILAAGGRAWWYEEPRLVHSFLRARKTVPRAGEAFTRVVAAIATLGKGDWL' A
#
# COMPACT_ATOMS: atom_id res chain seq x y z
N ARG A 1 -9.35 -5.51 6.22
CA ARG A 1 -8.54 -6.68 6.61
C ARG A 1 -9.41 -7.84 7.06
N ASP A 2 -10.21 -7.68 8.12
CA ASP A 2 -10.84 -8.81 8.83
C ASP A 2 -11.75 -9.67 7.99
N ARG A 3 -12.63 -9.07 7.18
CA ARG A 3 -13.50 -9.83 6.29
C ARG A 3 -12.74 -10.67 5.24
N ILE A 4 -11.56 -10.19 4.80
CA ILE A 4 -10.73 -10.94 3.83
C ILE A 4 -10.09 -12.14 4.54
N LEU A 5 -9.57 -11.94 5.75
CA LEU A 5 -9.01 -13.02 6.55
C LEU A 5 -10.08 -14.07 6.91
N ALA A 6 -11.28 -13.63 7.30
CA ALA A 6 -12.40 -14.51 7.64
C ALA A 6 -12.87 -15.36 6.46
N ALA A 7 -12.66 -14.90 5.22
CA ALA A 7 -12.96 -15.66 4.00
C ALA A 7 -11.81 -16.61 3.57
N GLY A 8 -10.76 -16.78 4.40
CA GLY A 8 -9.58 -17.58 4.08
C GLY A 8 -8.57 -16.88 3.16
N GLY A 9 -8.76 -15.60 2.88
CA GLY A 9 -7.84 -14.79 2.09
C GLY A 9 -6.66 -14.26 2.92
N ARG A 10 -5.63 -13.75 2.22
CA ARG A 10 -4.51 -13.04 2.84
C ARG A 10 -4.71 -11.54 2.72
N ALA A 11 -4.56 -10.82 3.83
CA ALA A 11 -4.67 -9.37 3.86
C ALA A 11 -3.65 -8.76 4.81
N TRP A 12 -2.91 -7.78 4.29
CA TRP A 12 -2.09 -6.88 5.08
C TRP A 12 -2.68 -5.47 5.02
N TRP A 13 -2.68 -4.75 6.14
CA TRP A 13 -3.16 -3.39 6.23
C TRP A 13 -2.09 -2.53 6.89
N TYR A 14 -1.77 -1.42 6.23
CA TYR A 14 -0.84 -0.42 6.73
C TYR A 14 -1.54 0.92 6.71
N GLU A 15 -1.72 1.50 7.90
CA GLU A 15 -2.18 2.89 8.03
C GLU A 15 -0.98 3.81 7.85
N GLU A 16 -1.14 4.84 7.02
CA GLU A 16 -0.08 5.79 6.71
C GLU A 16 -0.38 7.13 7.40
N PRO A 17 0.20 7.39 8.59
CA PRO A 17 -0.19 8.55 9.37
C PRO A 17 0.10 9.85 8.62
N ARG A 18 -0.76 10.85 8.78
CA ARG A 18 -0.61 12.21 8.21
C ARG A 18 -0.65 12.28 6.68
N LEU A 19 -1.00 11.19 6.01
CA LEU A 19 -1.15 11.19 4.56
C LEU A 19 -2.63 11.42 4.22
N VAL A 20 -2.91 12.55 3.59
CA VAL A 20 -4.27 12.95 3.25
C VAL A 20 -4.86 12.10 2.13
N HIS A 21 -6.18 12.05 2.08
CA HIS A 21 -6.88 11.49 0.93
C HIS A 21 -6.42 12.16 -0.36
N SER A 22 -6.25 11.39 -1.44
CA SER A 22 -5.73 11.86 -2.74
C SER A 22 -4.26 12.32 -2.79
N PHE A 23 -3.40 11.90 -1.85
CA PHE A 23 -1.96 12.20 -1.88
C PHE A 23 -1.24 11.77 -3.19
N LEU A 24 -1.80 10.83 -3.94
CA LEU A 24 -1.29 10.34 -5.22
C LEU A 24 -1.02 11.47 -6.23
N ARG A 25 -1.81 12.55 -6.23
CA ARG A 25 -1.55 13.71 -7.10
C ARG A 25 -0.27 14.44 -6.69
N ALA A 26 -0.01 14.54 -5.39
CA ALA A 26 1.15 15.19 -4.81
C ALA A 26 2.43 14.32 -4.83
N ARG A 27 2.37 13.07 -5.29
CA ARG A 27 3.52 12.13 -5.28
C ARG A 27 4.79 12.66 -5.95
N LYS A 28 4.67 13.61 -6.88
CA LYS A 28 5.79 14.22 -7.62
C LYS A 28 6.38 15.45 -6.92
N THR A 29 5.63 16.08 -6.02
CA THR A 29 5.99 17.37 -5.41
C THR A 29 6.14 17.30 -3.90
N VAL A 30 5.54 16.30 -3.25
CA VAL A 30 5.61 16.07 -1.80
C VAL A 30 6.39 14.78 -1.54
N PRO A 31 7.60 14.85 -0.95
CA PRO A 31 8.47 13.67 -0.75
C PRO A 31 7.76 12.51 -0.04
N ARG A 32 7.06 12.80 1.06
CA ARG A 32 6.30 11.79 1.83
C ARG A 32 5.25 11.06 0.99
N ALA A 33 4.59 11.78 0.07
CA ALA A 33 3.60 11.19 -0.84
C ALA A 33 4.27 10.30 -1.89
N GLY A 34 5.46 10.69 -2.37
CA GLY A 34 6.29 9.88 -3.26
C GLY A 34 6.75 8.59 -2.59
N GLU A 35 7.27 8.66 -1.37
CA GLU A 35 7.70 7.49 -0.58
C GLU A 35 6.56 6.49 -0.34
N ALA A 36 5.38 6.99 0.04
CA ALA A 36 4.20 6.16 0.22
C ALA A 36 3.79 5.48 -1.11
N PHE A 37 3.86 6.21 -2.22
CA PHE A 37 3.58 5.65 -3.54
C PHE A 37 4.59 4.54 -3.91
N THR A 38 5.88 4.74 -3.64
CA THR A 38 6.92 3.72 -3.85
C THR A 38 6.63 2.44 -3.05
N ARG A 39 6.19 2.55 -1.79
CA ARG A 39 5.78 1.38 -0.99
C ARG A 39 4.60 0.63 -1.62
N VAL A 40 3.60 1.33 -2.13
CA VAL A 40 2.46 0.71 -2.82
C VAL A 40 2.91 -0.06 -4.06
N VAL A 41 3.77 0.54 -4.90
CA VAL A 41 4.30 -0.12 -6.10
C VAL A 41 5.12 -1.36 -5.73
N ALA A 42 5.98 -1.26 -4.71
CA ALA A 42 6.76 -2.40 -4.23
C ALA A 42 5.86 -3.55 -3.74
N ALA A 43 4.81 -3.24 -2.96
CA ALA A 43 3.86 -4.24 -2.49
C ALA A 43 3.15 -4.93 -3.67
N ILE A 44 2.69 -4.18 -4.68
CA ILE A 44 2.07 -4.76 -5.89
C ILE A 44 3.06 -5.67 -6.64
N ALA A 45 4.32 -5.27 -6.76
CA ALA A 45 5.34 -6.10 -7.40
C ALA A 45 5.58 -7.41 -6.63
N THR A 46 5.66 -7.37 -5.30
CA THR A 46 5.77 -8.57 -4.45
C THR A 46 4.56 -9.50 -4.62
N LEU A 47 3.35 -8.94 -4.69
CA LEU A 47 2.13 -9.71 -4.98
C LEU A 47 2.21 -10.42 -6.34
N GLY A 48 2.63 -9.68 -7.38
CA GLY A 48 2.74 -10.21 -8.74
C GLY A 48 3.79 -11.32 -8.88
N LYS A 49 4.85 -11.30 -8.07
CA LYS A 49 5.87 -12.35 -8.04
C LYS A 49 5.44 -13.60 -7.25
N GLY A 50 4.44 -13.48 -6.39
CA GLY A 50 4.11 -14.54 -5.42
C GLY A 50 5.09 -14.61 -4.24
N ASP A 51 6.02 -13.66 -4.13
CA ASP A 51 7.00 -13.54 -3.03
C ASP A 51 6.36 -13.11 -1.71
N TRP A 52 5.03 -12.90 -1.71
CA TRP A 52 4.26 -12.72 -0.50
C TRP A 52 4.08 -14.09 0.17
N LEU A 53 5.00 -14.45 1.06
CA LEU A 53 4.97 -15.61 1.96
C LEU A 53 4.88 -15.14 3.41
#